data_AF-A0A8K0TNE2-F1
#
_entry.id   AF-A0A8K0TNE2-F1
#
_cell.length_a   1.000
_cell.length_b   1.000
_cell.length_c   1.000
_cell.angle_alpha   90.00
_cell.angle_beta   90.00
_cell.angle_gamma   90.00
#
_symmetry.space_group_name_H-M   'P 1'
#
loop_
_entity.id
_entity.type
_entity.pdbx_description
1 polymer ?
#
loop_
_entity_poly.entity_id
_entity_poly.type
_entity_poly.pdbx_seq_one_letter_code
_entity_poly.pdbx_strand_id
1 'polypeptide(L)'
;MSKKSKDPNPTKRRYDDMWQAGLARWVSAIIGLGLSAGIISKGPESPLLETAAANLACASLHFFVLGPTVAPRSPADPRPPSWYLAVFAVSTAMWATASGSMFAVLSDSDEYVVIGLDKRGIGRLAGEGIGAGTRAVDILKNITIGCACCGAGALLCCLIQWWYVYKLYRKPATEEEVRDCVARMNKKLVHL
;
A
#
# COMPACT_ATOMS: atom_id res chain seq x y z
N MET A 1 11.19 -17.27 41.23
CA MET A 1 11.38 -15.88 40.73
C MET A 1 10.39 -15.63 39.61
N SER A 2 9.36 -14.84 39.87
CA SER A 2 8.37 -14.43 38.87
C SER A 2 9.04 -13.55 37.81
N LYS A 3 9.18 -14.06 36.57
CA LYS A 3 9.38 -13.19 35.40
C LYS A 3 8.07 -12.41 35.22
N LYS A 4 7.93 -11.28 35.92
CA LYS A 4 6.96 -10.25 35.53
C LYS A 4 7.28 -9.91 34.07
N SER A 5 6.48 -10.40 33.13
CA SER A 5 6.42 -9.83 31.79
C SER A 5 6.06 -8.36 31.99
N LYS A 6 7.08 -7.49 32.01
CA LYS A 6 6.91 -6.03 32.11
C LYS A 6 5.85 -5.67 31.07
N ASP A 7 4.77 -5.03 31.52
CA ASP A 7 3.76 -4.45 30.65
C ASP A 7 4.45 -3.78 29.46
N PRO A 8 4.06 -4.11 28.21
CA PRO A 8 4.72 -3.54 27.06
C PRO A 8 4.49 -2.03 27.10
N ASN A 9 5.59 -1.29 27.28
CA ASN A 9 5.63 0.17 27.24
C ASN A 9 4.64 0.69 26.18
N PRO A 10 3.61 1.47 26.58
CA PRO A 10 2.50 1.80 25.70
C PRO A 10 2.93 2.63 24.50
N THR A 11 4.00 3.42 24.62
CA THR A 11 4.60 4.18 23.51
C THR A 11 5.27 3.23 22.52
N LYS A 12 6.09 2.30 23.01
CA LYS A 12 6.73 1.28 22.17
C LYS A 12 5.71 0.43 21.43
N ARG A 13 4.64 0.00 22.10
CA ARG A 13 3.57 -0.79 21.47
C ARG A 13 2.95 -0.04 20.28
N ARG A 14 2.72 1.26 20.39
CA ARG A 14 2.19 2.08 19.27
C ARG A 14 3.16 2.13 18.10
N TYR A 15 4.47 2.26 18.35
CA TYR A 15 5.49 2.21 17.30
C TYR A 15 5.59 0.82 16.65
N ASP A 16 5.53 -0.26 17.44
CA ASP A 16 5.51 -1.63 16.92
C ASP A 16 4.23 -1.86 16.06
N ASP A 17 3.06 -1.39 16.49
CA ASP A 17 1.82 -1.50 15.71
C ASP A 17 1.86 -0.65 14.42
N MET A 18 2.43 0.57 14.48
CA MET A 18 2.67 1.40 13.29
C MET A 18 3.60 0.71 12.28
N TRP A 19 4.62 0.01 12.78
CA TRP A 19 5.53 -0.76 11.95
C TRP A 19 4.82 -1.94 11.28
N GLN A 20 3.98 -2.68 12.02
CA GLN A 20 3.19 -3.78 11.47
C GLN A 20 2.24 -3.31 10.36
N ALA A 21 1.54 -2.19 10.55
CA ALA A 21 0.72 -1.61 9.50
C ALA A 21 1.57 -1.14 8.30
N GLY A 22 2.79 -0.67 8.55
CA GLY A 22 3.78 -0.36 7.50
C GLY A 22 4.19 -1.58 6.69
N LEU A 23 4.42 -2.73 7.35
CA LEU A 23 4.71 -4.00 6.69
C LEU A 23 3.54 -4.52 5.86
N ALA A 24 2.31 -4.45 6.40
CA ALA A 24 1.10 -4.83 5.67
C ALA A 24 0.95 -4.00 4.38
N ARG A 25 1.14 -2.68 4.47
CA ARG A 25 1.16 -1.78 3.31
C ARG A 25 2.25 -2.15 2.30
N TRP A 26 3.43 -2.53 2.76
CA TRP A 26 4.53 -2.97 1.88
C TRP A 26 4.19 -4.27 1.13
N VAL A 27 3.57 -5.24 1.80
CA VAL A 27 3.06 -6.47 1.16
C VAL A 27 1.98 -6.12 0.12
N SER A 28 1.05 -5.23 0.46
CA SER A 28 0.05 -4.74 -0.50
C SER A 28 0.70 -4.06 -1.72
N ALA A 29 1.81 -3.35 -1.53
CA ALA A 29 2.55 -2.73 -2.63
C ALA A 29 3.16 -3.78 -3.57
N ILE A 30 3.75 -4.86 -3.05
CA ILE A 30 4.28 -5.96 -3.88
C ILE A 30 3.18 -6.57 -4.75
N ILE A 31 2.04 -6.88 -4.14
CA ILE A 31 0.92 -7.49 -4.85
C ILE A 31 0.36 -6.51 -5.90
N GLY A 32 0.14 -5.25 -5.51
CA GLY A 32 -0.33 -4.19 -6.41
C GLY A 32 0.62 -3.93 -7.58
N LEU A 33 1.93 -4.02 -7.37
CA LEU A 33 2.95 -3.91 -8.42
C LEU A 33 2.79 -5.03 -9.46
N GLY A 34 2.68 -6.28 -9.00
CA GLY A 34 2.49 -7.42 -9.89
C GLY A 34 1.18 -7.36 -10.68
N LEU A 35 0.08 -6.97 -10.02
CA LEU A 35 -1.22 -6.82 -10.67
C LEU A 35 -1.23 -5.69 -11.70
N SER A 36 -0.62 -4.54 -11.37
CA SER A 36 -0.49 -3.41 -12.30
C SER A 36 0.32 -3.78 -13.53
N ALA A 37 1.46 -4.45 -13.35
CA ALA A 37 2.27 -4.97 -14.45
C ALA A 37 1.47 -5.99 -15.28
N GLY A 38 0.68 -6.84 -14.63
CA GLY A 38 -0.25 -7.77 -15.25
C GLY A 38 -1.26 -7.07 -16.16
N ILE A 39 -1.90 -6.00 -15.69
CA ILE A 39 -2.83 -5.18 -16.48
C ILE A 39 -2.11 -4.59 -17.70
N ILE A 40 -0.98 -3.90 -17.49
CA ILE A 40 -0.21 -3.27 -18.58
C ILE A 40 0.21 -4.30 -19.64
N SER A 41 0.63 -5.49 -19.22
CA SER A 41 1.05 -6.56 -20.15
C SER A 41 -0.05 -7.05 -21.09
N LYS A 42 -1.32 -6.82 -20.73
CA LYS A 42 -2.48 -7.13 -21.59
C LYS A 42 -2.76 -6.07 -22.64
N GLY A 43 -2.03 -4.95 -22.60
CA GLY A 43 -2.17 -3.84 -23.53
C GLY A 43 -3.58 -3.24 -23.57
N PRO A 44 -4.19 -2.89 -22.42
CA PRO A 44 -5.46 -2.19 -22.41
C PRO A 44 -5.31 -0.83 -23.08
N GLU A 45 -6.41 -0.28 -23.58
CA GLU A 45 -6.44 1.10 -24.04
C GLU A 45 -6.52 2.09 -22.87
N SER A 46 -6.26 3.37 -23.14
CA SER A 46 -6.50 4.44 -22.17
C SER A 46 -8.00 4.53 -21.87
N PRO A 47 -8.39 4.76 -20.61
CA PRO A 47 -7.59 5.22 -19.46
C PRO A 47 -7.16 4.12 -18.46
N LEU A 48 -7.51 2.86 -18.70
CA LEU A 48 -7.08 1.74 -17.85
C LEU A 48 -5.55 1.59 -17.86
N LEU A 49 -4.92 1.79 -19.02
CA LEU A 49 -3.46 1.78 -19.14
C LEU A 49 -2.79 2.85 -18.24
N GLU A 50 -3.29 4.07 -18.28
CA GLU A 50 -2.76 5.21 -17.52
C GLU A 50 -2.89 4.98 -16.01
N THR A 51 -4.06 4.51 -15.61
CA THR A 51 -4.37 4.20 -14.22
C THR A 51 -3.52 3.03 -13.70
N ALA A 52 -3.29 2.01 -14.53
CA ALA A 52 -2.38 0.91 -14.23
C ALA A 52 -0.91 1.36 -14.12
N ALA A 53 -0.46 2.26 -14.99
CA ALA A 53 0.87 2.85 -14.91
C ALA A 53 1.06 3.68 -13.63
N ALA A 54 0.06 4.48 -13.23
CA ALA A 54 0.08 5.24 -11.99
C ALA A 54 0.14 4.32 -10.75
N ASN A 55 -0.63 3.23 -10.74
CA ASN A 55 -0.58 2.22 -9.66
C ASN A 55 0.78 1.51 -9.62
N LEU A 56 1.35 1.16 -10.78
CA LEU A 56 2.68 0.55 -10.87
C LEU A 56 3.75 1.49 -10.28
N ALA A 57 3.71 2.77 -10.63
CA ALA A 57 4.65 3.78 -10.10
C ALA A 57 4.49 3.95 -8.58
N CYS A 58 3.25 4.08 -8.10
CA CYS A 58 2.94 4.18 -6.68
C CYS A 58 3.45 2.95 -5.91
N ALA A 59 3.13 1.75 -6.39
CA ALA A 59 3.53 0.50 -5.77
C ALA A 59 5.06 0.32 -5.79
N SER A 60 5.74 0.70 -6.88
CA SER A 60 7.20 0.65 -7.00
C SER A 60 7.90 1.54 -5.97
N LEU A 61 7.42 2.78 -5.79
CA LEU A 61 7.97 3.68 -4.77
C LEU A 61 7.88 3.07 -3.37
N HIS A 62 6.75 2.42 -3.06
CA HIS A 62 6.52 1.82 -1.76
C HIS A 62 7.22 0.47 -1.57
N PHE A 63 7.50 -0.26 -2.64
CA PHE A 63 8.27 -1.50 -2.60
C PHE A 63 9.73 -1.24 -2.24
N PHE A 64 10.38 -0.29 -2.93
CA PHE A 64 11.81 0.01 -2.71
C PHE A 64 12.07 0.83 -1.45
N VAL A 65 11.07 1.60 -0.98
CA VAL A 65 11.18 2.40 0.25
C VAL A 65 10.38 1.71 1.36
N LEU A 66 10.89 0.55 1.83
CA LEU A 66 10.51 0.04 3.16
C LEU A 66 11.07 1.03 4.18
N GLY A 67 10.30 2.08 4.45
CA GLY A 67 10.78 3.27 5.18
C GLY A 67 11.48 2.91 6.50
N PRO A 68 12.45 3.72 6.94
CA PRO A 68 13.25 3.41 8.12
C PRO A 68 12.35 3.25 9.35
N THR A 69 12.76 2.41 10.30
CA THR A 69 12.07 2.31 11.59
C THR A 69 12.08 3.68 12.26
N VAL A 70 10.89 4.23 12.49
CA VAL A 70 10.74 5.60 13.01
C VAL A 70 10.81 5.58 14.52
N ALA A 71 11.72 6.36 15.10
CA ALA A 71 11.81 6.57 16.53
C ALA A 71 11.09 7.85 16.97
N PRO A 72 10.77 8.00 18.28
CA PRO A 72 10.33 9.27 18.86
C PRO A 72 11.27 10.44 18.52
N ARG A 73 10.71 11.65 18.41
CA ARG A 73 11.44 12.89 18.08
C ARG A 73 12.52 13.21 19.11
N SER A 74 12.25 12.94 20.38
CA SER A 74 13.23 13.12 21.46
C SER A 74 12.93 12.19 22.63
N PRO A 75 13.86 12.00 23.58
CA PRO A 75 13.63 11.22 24.79
C PRO A 75 12.50 11.74 25.70
N ALA A 76 12.02 12.97 25.49
CA ALA A 76 10.92 13.59 26.23
C ALA A 76 9.66 13.79 25.35
N ASP A 77 9.74 13.47 24.05
CA ASP A 77 8.66 13.70 23.10
C ASP A 77 8.32 12.42 22.33
N PRO A 78 7.15 11.78 22.61
CA PRO A 78 6.74 10.53 21.98
C PRO A 78 6.40 10.68 20.50
N ARG A 79 6.26 11.92 19.99
CA ARG A 79 5.78 12.18 18.64
C ARG A 79 6.80 11.75 17.58
N PRO A 80 6.34 11.30 16.41
CA PRO A 80 7.24 11.09 15.28
C PRO A 80 7.90 12.40 14.81
N PRO A 81 9.06 12.32 14.13
CA PRO A 81 9.69 13.47 13.51
C PRO A 81 8.82 14.03 12.37
N SER A 82 8.87 15.35 12.14
CA SER A 82 7.99 16.02 11.18
C SER A 82 8.21 15.56 9.73
N TRP A 83 9.44 15.22 9.34
CA TRP A 83 9.74 14.68 8.01
C TRP A 83 8.97 13.38 7.73
N TYR A 84 8.80 12.54 8.75
CA TYR A 84 8.06 11.29 8.63
C TYR A 84 6.58 11.57 8.33
N LEU A 85 5.99 12.56 9.02
CA LEU A 85 4.60 12.96 8.80
C LEU A 85 4.38 13.49 7.38
N ALA A 86 5.33 14.26 6.84
CA ALA A 86 5.28 14.77 5.48
C ALA A 86 5.32 13.63 4.45
N VAL A 87 6.31 12.74 4.56
CA VAL A 87 6.43 11.55 3.68
C VAL A 87 5.18 10.68 3.79
N PHE A 88 4.65 10.51 4.99
CA PHE A 88 3.50 9.67 5.24
C PHE A 88 2.19 10.27 4.70
N ALA A 89 2.02 11.60 4.75
CA ALA A 89 0.90 12.29 4.11
C ALA A 89 0.92 12.13 2.59
N VAL A 90 2.09 12.31 1.96
CA VAL A 90 2.27 12.09 0.52
C VAL A 90 1.93 10.65 0.15
N SER A 91 2.44 9.68 0.91
CA SER A 91 2.12 8.27 0.70
C SER A 91 0.61 7.98 0.78
N THR A 92 -0.07 8.56 1.77
CA THR A 92 -1.52 8.39 1.93
C THR A 92 -2.28 8.93 0.72
N ALA A 93 -1.91 10.13 0.24
CA ALA A 93 -2.50 10.72 -0.95
C ALA A 93 -2.26 9.85 -2.20
N MET A 94 -1.03 9.34 -2.38
CA MET A 94 -0.71 8.46 -3.51
C MET A 94 -1.58 7.20 -3.54
N TRP A 95 -1.74 6.52 -2.39
CA TRP A 95 -2.59 5.33 -2.32
C TRP A 95 -4.07 5.64 -2.54
N ALA A 96 -4.55 6.78 -2.04
CA ALA A 96 -5.92 7.23 -2.27
C ALA A 96 -6.18 7.51 -3.76
N THR A 97 -5.28 8.25 -4.42
CA THR A 97 -5.41 8.57 -5.84
C THR A 97 -5.25 7.33 -6.73
N ALA A 98 -4.26 6.48 -6.45
CA ALA A 98 -4.01 5.26 -7.23
C ALA A 98 -5.16 4.25 -7.12
N SER A 99 -5.65 4.00 -5.90
CA SER A 99 -6.80 3.10 -5.70
C SER A 99 -8.10 3.70 -6.25
N GLY A 100 -8.35 5.00 -6.00
CA GLY A 100 -9.55 5.69 -6.45
C GLY A 100 -9.68 5.73 -7.98
N SER A 101 -8.58 6.00 -8.69
CA SER A 101 -8.57 5.98 -10.16
C SER A 101 -8.90 4.59 -10.72
N MET A 102 -8.40 3.51 -10.11
CA MET A 102 -8.77 2.14 -10.53
C MET A 102 -10.27 1.86 -10.38
N PHE A 103 -10.89 2.31 -9.28
CA PHE A 103 -12.34 2.15 -9.09
C PHE A 103 -13.16 3.05 -10.02
N ALA A 104 -12.66 4.22 -10.39
CA ALA A 104 -13.30 5.10 -11.36
C ALA A 104 -13.38 4.44 -12.74
N VAL A 105 -12.26 3.91 -13.23
CA VAL A 105 -12.19 3.14 -14.49
C VAL A 105 -13.07 1.88 -14.45
N LEU A 106 -13.15 1.20 -13.30
CA LEU A 106 -14.05 0.04 -13.14
C LEU A 106 -15.53 0.38 -13.22
N SER A 107 -15.90 1.60 -12.82
CA SER A 107 -17.28 2.08 -12.80
C SER A 107 -17.75 2.53 -14.19
N ASP A 108 -16.81 2.92 -15.07
CA ASP A 108 -17.07 3.22 -16.47
C ASP A 108 -17.00 1.91 -17.30
N SER A 109 -18.08 1.14 -17.25
CA SER A 109 -18.14 -0.24 -17.77
C SER A 109 -17.82 -0.38 -19.26
N ASP A 110 -17.84 0.72 -20.02
CA ASP A 110 -17.62 0.74 -21.46
C ASP A 110 -16.13 0.68 -21.84
N GLU A 111 -15.21 0.94 -20.89
CA GLU A 111 -13.76 0.98 -21.18
C GLU A 111 -13.10 -0.41 -21.25
N TYR A 112 -13.77 -1.44 -20.74
CA TYR A 112 -13.31 -2.83 -20.89
C TYR A 112 -13.56 -3.40 -22.28
N VAL A 113 -14.28 -2.67 -23.14
CA VAL A 113 -14.68 -3.12 -24.48
C VAL A 113 -13.51 -3.06 -25.49
N VAL A 114 -12.39 -2.42 -25.14
CA VAL A 114 -11.26 -2.23 -26.08
C VAL A 114 -10.08 -3.15 -25.85
N ILE A 115 -10.34 -4.45 -25.68
CA ILE A 115 -9.35 -5.45 -26.11
C ILE A 115 -9.51 -5.55 -27.61
N GLY A 116 -8.66 -4.83 -28.36
CA GLY A 116 -8.68 -4.72 -29.82
C GLY A 116 -8.92 -6.05 -30.53
N LEU A 117 -10.19 -6.38 -30.79
CA LEU A 117 -10.62 -7.43 -31.70
C LEU A 117 -10.16 -7.10 -33.13
N ASP A 118 -9.99 -5.82 -33.45
CA ASP A 118 -9.58 -5.36 -34.77
C ASP A 118 -8.08 -5.53 -35.06
N LYS A 119 -7.20 -5.51 -34.05
CA LYS A 119 -5.75 -5.69 -34.25
C LYS A 119 -5.31 -7.16 -34.32
N ARG A 120 -6.22 -8.12 -34.11
CA ARG A 120 -5.96 -9.57 -34.30
C ARG A 120 -6.55 -10.15 -35.59
N GLY A 121 -6.74 -9.30 -36.62
CA GLY A 121 -7.19 -9.67 -37.96
C GLY A 121 -6.24 -10.53 -38.82
N ILE A 122 -5.34 -11.32 -38.21
CA ILE A 122 -4.48 -12.31 -38.91
C ILE A 122 -4.80 -13.75 -38.45
N GLY A 123 -5.64 -13.94 -37.42
CA GLY A 123 -6.04 -15.27 -36.92
C GLY A 123 -7.30 -15.87 -37.55
N ARG A 124 -7.73 -15.37 -38.71
CA ARG A 124 -9.04 -15.67 -39.34
C ARG A 124 -9.09 -17.04 -40.04
N LEU A 125 -8.61 -18.09 -39.36
CA LEU A 125 -8.63 -19.48 -39.86
C LEU A 125 -8.98 -20.56 -38.81
N ALA A 126 -9.26 -20.22 -37.56
CA ALA A 126 -9.69 -21.20 -36.56
C ALA A 126 -11.01 -20.78 -35.90
N GLY A 127 -12.07 -21.54 -36.18
CA GLY A 127 -13.45 -21.29 -35.77
C GLY A 127 -13.76 -21.51 -34.28
N GLU A 128 -13.17 -20.73 -33.38
CA GLU A 128 -13.45 -20.78 -31.92
C GLU A 128 -13.50 -19.37 -31.28
N GLY A 129 -14.03 -18.37 -32.00
CA GLY A 129 -13.79 -16.95 -31.71
C GLY A 129 -14.64 -16.24 -30.66
N ILE A 130 -15.69 -16.86 -30.08
CA ILE A 130 -16.62 -16.13 -29.18
C ILE A 130 -16.29 -16.37 -27.68
N GLY A 131 -15.71 -17.52 -27.31
CA GLY A 131 -15.40 -17.84 -25.91
C GLY A 131 -14.06 -17.29 -25.40
N ALA A 132 -13.08 -17.09 -26.28
CA ALA A 132 -11.74 -16.64 -25.89
C ALA A 132 -11.68 -15.15 -25.54
N GLY A 133 -12.50 -14.31 -26.20
CA GLY A 133 -12.59 -12.87 -25.94
C GLY A 133 -13.20 -12.56 -24.58
N THR A 134 -14.34 -13.19 -24.25
CA THR A 134 -15.04 -13.01 -22.96
C THR A 134 -14.15 -13.38 -21.78
N ARG A 135 -13.42 -14.51 -21.89
CA ARG A 135 -12.50 -14.97 -20.84
C ARG A 135 -11.35 -13.98 -20.61
N ALA A 136 -10.83 -13.35 -21.66
CA ALA A 136 -9.75 -12.37 -21.54
C ALA A 136 -10.22 -11.07 -20.85
N VAL A 137 -11.44 -10.61 -21.16
CA VAL A 137 -12.09 -9.46 -20.51
C VAL A 137 -12.35 -9.75 -19.04
N ASP A 138 -12.88 -10.92 -18.71
CA ASP A 138 -13.13 -11.33 -17.32
C ASP A 138 -11.84 -11.40 -16.50
N ILE A 139 -10.76 -11.93 -17.07
CA ILE A 139 -9.45 -11.96 -16.42
C ILE A 139 -8.94 -10.54 -16.18
N LEU A 140 -9.02 -9.64 -17.16
CA LEU A 140 -8.55 -8.26 -17.02
C LEU A 140 -9.35 -7.51 -15.96
N LYS A 141 -10.67 -7.68 -15.93
CA LYS A 141 -11.56 -7.11 -14.91
C LYS A 141 -11.20 -7.62 -13.52
N ASN A 142 -11.01 -8.93 -13.36
CA ASN A 142 -10.63 -9.53 -12.07
C ASN A 142 -9.27 -9.02 -11.56
N ILE A 143 -8.27 -8.91 -12.44
CA ILE A 143 -6.95 -8.36 -12.07
C ILE A 143 -7.07 -6.88 -11.71
N THR A 144 -7.91 -6.12 -12.42
CA THR A 144 -8.13 -4.68 -12.12
C THR A 144 -8.79 -4.49 -10.75
N ILE A 145 -9.85 -5.24 -10.44
CA ILE A 145 -10.48 -5.23 -9.12
C ILE A 145 -9.47 -5.61 -8.04
N GLY A 146 -8.67 -6.66 -8.29
CA GLY A 146 -7.60 -7.06 -7.38
C GLY A 146 -6.60 -5.92 -7.13
N CYS A 147 -6.19 -5.21 -8.17
CA CYS A 147 -5.27 -4.08 -8.07
C CYS A 147 -5.88 -2.92 -7.25
N ALA A 148 -7.14 -2.57 -7.54
CA ALA A 148 -7.89 -1.54 -6.82
C ALA A 148 -7.99 -1.87 -5.32
N CYS A 149 -8.32 -3.11 -4.99
CA CYS A 149 -8.42 -3.61 -3.61
C CYS A 149 -7.07 -3.63 -2.89
N CYS A 150 -5.98 -3.97 -3.57
CA CYS A 150 -4.64 -3.87 -2.98
C CYS A 150 -4.28 -2.43 -2.61
N GLY A 151 -4.60 -1.47 -3.50
CA GLY A 151 -4.44 -0.05 -3.20
C GLY A 151 -5.31 0.41 -2.04
N ALA A 152 -6.56 -0.05 -1.96
CA ALA A 152 -7.47 0.27 -0.85
C ALA A 152 -6.99 -0.33 0.47
N GLY A 153 -6.46 -1.56 0.45
CA GLY A 153 -5.84 -2.19 1.62
C GLY A 153 -4.61 -1.42 2.11
N ALA A 154 -3.76 -0.97 1.18
CA ALA A 154 -2.61 -0.13 1.50
C ALA A 154 -3.04 1.22 2.10
N LEU A 155 -4.11 1.83 1.57
CA LEU A 155 -4.71 3.05 2.13
C LEU A 155 -5.27 2.82 3.54
N LEU A 156 -5.98 1.72 3.79
CA LEU A 156 -6.48 1.38 5.11
C LEU A 156 -5.34 1.22 6.13
N CYS A 157 -4.23 0.59 5.71
CA CYS A 157 -3.03 0.51 6.54
C CYS A 157 -2.46 1.91 6.86
N CYS A 158 -2.50 2.85 5.90
CA CYS A 158 -2.14 4.24 6.18
C CYS A 158 -3.09 4.88 7.22
N LEU A 159 -4.40 4.69 7.09
CA LEU A 159 -5.35 5.24 8.08
C LEU A 159 -5.12 4.66 9.48
N ILE A 160 -4.79 3.37 9.58
CA ILE A 160 -4.42 2.73 10.86
C ILE A 160 -3.13 3.36 11.43
N GLN A 161 -2.09 3.55 10.61
CA GLN A 161 -0.87 4.23 11.05
C GLN A 161 -1.16 5.68 11.51
N TRP A 162 -2.00 6.43 10.79
CA TRP A 162 -2.44 7.77 11.21
C TRP A 162 -3.16 7.76 12.56
N TRP A 163 -3.98 6.74 12.83
CA TRP A 163 -4.64 6.58 14.12
C TRP A 163 -3.65 6.38 15.28
N TYR A 164 -2.58 5.62 15.05
CA TYR A 164 -1.52 5.47 16.05
C TYR A 164 -0.69 6.74 16.24
N VAL A 165 -0.40 7.48 15.16
CA VAL A 165 0.20 8.83 15.25
C VAL A 165 -0.70 9.73 16.09
N TYR A 166 -2.00 9.78 15.80
CA TYR A 166 -2.97 10.55 16.58
C TYR A 166 -2.97 10.17 18.07
N LYS A 167 -2.88 8.88 18.39
CA LYS A 167 -2.75 8.41 19.78
C LYS A 167 -1.46 8.88 20.46
N LEU A 168 -0.34 8.98 19.73
CA LEU A 168 0.91 9.54 20.24
C LEU A 168 0.79 11.04 20.53
N TYR A 169 -0.02 11.78 19.75
CA TYR A 169 -0.29 13.20 20.00
C TYR A 169 -1.27 13.43 21.16
N ARG A 170 -2.25 12.54 21.37
CA ARG A 170 -3.30 12.73 22.39
C ARG A 170 -2.95 12.22 23.78
N LYS A 171 -2.19 11.14 23.90
CA LYS A 171 -1.90 10.54 25.20
C LYS A 171 -0.55 11.01 25.71
N PRO A 172 -0.48 11.76 26.83
CA PRO A 172 0.80 12.10 27.44
C PRO A 172 1.52 10.80 27.78
N ALA A 173 2.76 10.67 27.29
CA ALA A 173 3.67 9.61 27.67
C ALA A 173 4.64 10.20 28.69
N THR A 174 5.03 9.42 29.69
CA THR A 174 6.05 9.88 30.64
C THR A 174 7.43 9.88 29.96
N GLU A 175 8.33 10.77 30.38
CA GLU A 175 9.70 10.79 29.83
C GLU A 175 10.44 9.46 30.04
N GLU A 176 10.10 8.72 31.09
CA GLU A 176 10.63 7.37 31.34
C GLU A 176 10.14 6.37 30.28
N GLU A 177 8.85 6.42 29.92
CA GLU A 177 8.30 5.60 28.84
C GLU A 177 8.94 5.94 27.49
N VAL A 178 9.15 7.23 27.19
CA VAL A 178 9.75 7.63 25.92
C VAL A 178 11.23 7.22 25.86
N ARG A 179 12.00 7.41 26.94
CA ARG A 179 13.39 6.93 27.03
C ARG A 179 13.50 5.41 26.89
N ASP A 180 12.68 4.64 27.61
CA ASP A 180 12.68 3.17 27.51
C ASP A 180 12.30 2.72 26.09
N CYS A 181 11.39 3.44 25.41
CA CYS A 181 11.06 3.20 24.01
C CYS A 181 12.28 3.42 23.10
N VAL A 182 12.91 4.61 23.15
CA VAL A 182 14.09 4.95 22.33
C VAL A 182 15.22 3.94 22.56
N ALA A 183 15.52 3.61 23.82
CA ALA A 183 16.56 2.66 24.17
C ALA A 183 16.31 1.26 23.58
N ARG A 184 15.05 0.80 23.58
CA ARG A 184 14.67 -0.50 23.00
C ARG A 184 14.67 -0.49 21.48
N MET A 185 14.31 0.61 20.84
CA MET A 185 14.37 0.76 19.38
C MET A 185 15.80 0.78 18.87
N ASN A 186 16.70 1.50 19.57
CA ASN A 186 18.12 1.50 19.23
C ASN A 186 18.76 0.11 19.37
N LYS A 187 18.36 -0.68 20.37
CA LYS A 187 18.81 -2.08 20.47
C LYS A 187 18.34 -2.97 19.32
N LYS A 188 17.12 -2.76 18.80
CA LYS A 188 16.61 -3.48 17.61
C LYS A 188 17.41 -3.12 16.35
N LEU A 189 17.79 -1.85 16.20
CA LEU A 189 18.56 -1.35 15.06
C LEU A 189 19.99 -1.91 14.97
N VAL A 190 20.60 -2.31 16.09
CA VAL A 190 21.95 -2.89 16.11
C VAL A 190 21.98 -4.36 15.67
N HIS A 191 20.81 -5.02 15.58
CA HIS A 191 20.69 -6.44 15.24
C HIS A 191 20.00 -6.72 13.89
N LEU A 192 19.73 -5.67 13.11
CA LEU A 192 19.29 -5.74 11.72
C LEU A 192 20.46 -5.36 10.80
#